data_AF-A0A831W3X8-F1
#
_entry.id   AF-A0A831W3X8-F1
#
_cell.length_a   1.000
_cell.length_b   1.000
_cell.length_c   1.000
_cell.angle_alpha   90.00
_cell.angle_beta   90.00
_cell.angle_gamma   90.00
#
_symmetry.space_group_name_H-M   'P 1'
#
loop_
_entity.id
_entity.type
_entity.pdbx_description
1 polymer ?
#
loop_
_entity_poly.entity_id
_entity_poly.type
_entity_poly.pdbx_seq_one_letter_code
_entity_poly.pdbx_strand_id
1 'polypeptide(L)'
;MATATARVPVLMTREEKERIVKRAMEAGLSTGEFMRRAAASFRPDEQDQLLEGLIEQMLQATDRAERAIDDAIAFVEESNRRIQALETGGH
;
A
#
# COMPACT_ATOMS: atom_id res chain seq x y z
N MET A 1 -3.79 -5.41 46.12
CA MET A 1 -4.39 -5.50 44.77
C MET A 1 -3.39 -4.97 43.76
N ALA A 2 -2.99 -5.77 42.78
CA ALA A 2 -2.07 -5.33 41.75
C ALA A 2 -2.80 -4.32 40.83
N THR A 3 -2.32 -3.08 40.77
CA THR A 3 -2.81 -2.12 39.79
C THR A 3 -2.33 -2.56 38.41
N ALA A 4 -3.25 -2.99 37.54
CA ALA A 4 -2.95 -3.48 36.18
C ALA A 4 -2.40 -2.40 35.22
N THR A 5 -2.11 -1.19 35.71
CA THR A 5 -1.61 -0.07 34.90
C THR A 5 -0.49 0.66 35.63
N ALA A 6 0.49 1.12 34.84
CA ALA A 6 1.61 1.95 35.28
C ALA A 6 1.67 3.23 34.45
N ARG A 7 2.22 4.31 35.03
CA ARG A 7 2.42 5.58 34.32
C ARG A 7 3.78 5.60 33.63
N VAL A 8 3.81 6.08 32.39
CA VAL A 8 5.04 6.32 31.64
C VAL A 8 5.15 7.84 31.41
N PRO A 9 5.96 8.57 32.19
CA PRO A 9 6.21 9.99 31.92
C PRO A 9 7.09 10.12 30.69
N VAL A 10 6.66 10.93 29.72
CA VAL A 10 7.40 11.20 28.48
C VAL A 10 7.75 12.68 28.45
N LEU A 11 9.04 12.98 28.30
CA LEU A 11 9.53 14.34 28.09
C LEU A 11 9.24 14.76 26.64
N MET A 12 8.66 15.93 26.46
CA MET A 12 8.31 16.50 25.16
C MET A 12 8.34 18.02 25.25
N THR A 13 8.53 18.69 24.12
CA THR A 13 8.35 20.15 24.06
C THR A 13 6.88 20.52 24.22
N ARG A 14 6.63 21.80 24.46
CA ARG A 14 5.27 22.32 24.54
C ARG A 14 4.51 22.10 23.22
N GLU A 15 5.15 22.39 22.09
CA GLU A 15 4.54 22.28 20.78
C GLU A 15 4.23 20.81 20.43
N GLU A 16 5.11 19.88 20.79
CA GLU A 16 4.88 18.44 20.63
C GLU A 16 3.63 17.98 21.39
N LYS A 17 3.53 18.38 22.66
CA LYS A 17 2.38 18.07 23.51
C LYS A 17 1.08 18.60 22.90
N GLU A 18 1.08 19.86 22.47
CA GLU A 18 -0.10 20.50 21.86
C GLU A 18 -0.53 19.78 20.58
N ARG A 19 0.41 19.37 19.72
CA ARG A 19 0.10 18.57 18.52
C ARG A 19 -0.55 17.23 18.86
N ILE A 20 -0.05 16.52 19.86
CA ILE A 20 -0.61 15.21 20.27
C ILE A 20 -2.02 15.40 20.85
N VAL A 21 -2.23 16.41 21.69
CA VAL A 21 -3.56 16.72 22.26
C VAL A 21 -4.54 17.03 21.15
N LYS A 22 -4.16 17.86 20.17
CA LYS A 22 -5.00 18.20 19.02
C LYS A 22 -5.41 16.96 18.23
N ARG A 23 -4.46 16.08 17.88
CA ARG A 23 -4.73 14.83 17.16
C ARG A 23 -5.66 13.89 17.94
N ALA A 24 -5.48 13.79 19.26
CA ALA A 24 -6.35 13.01 20.12
C ALA A 24 -7.79 13.55 20.11
N MET A 25 -7.96 14.89 20.18
CA MET A 25 -9.27 15.54 20.08
C MET A 25 -9.93 15.32 18.72
N GLU A 26 -9.18 15.50 17.63
CA GLU A 26 -9.67 15.25 16.25
C GLU A 26 -10.12 13.78 16.07
N ALA A 27 -9.45 12.84 16.75
CA ALA A 27 -9.81 11.42 16.75
C ALA A 27 -10.93 11.06 17.76
N GLY A 28 -11.45 12.01 18.55
CA GLY A 28 -12.46 11.76 19.58
C GLY A 28 -11.97 10.91 20.75
N LEU A 29 -10.65 10.89 21.02
CA LEU A 29 -10.01 10.08 22.06
C LEU A 29 -9.39 10.95 23.15
N SER A 30 -9.25 10.38 24.35
CA SER A 30 -8.37 10.99 25.35
C SER A 30 -6.91 10.91 24.90
N THR A 31 -6.08 11.85 25.32
CA THR A 31 -4.64 11.86 24.98
C THR A 31 -3.94 10.58 25.44
N GLY A 32 -4.30 10.05 26.61
CA GLY A 32 -3.72 8.80 27.13
C GLY A 32 -4.11 7.57 26.31
N GLU A 33 -5.36 7.50 25.85
CA GLU A 33 -5.84 6.41 24.99
C GLU A 33 -5.25 6.51 23.59
N PHE A 34 -5.18 7.72 23.03
CA PHE A 34 -4.50 7.98 21.77
C PHE A 34 -3.05 7.50 21.79
N MET A 35 -2.30 7.85 22.85
CA MET A 35 -0.90 7.43 23.00
C MET A 35 -0.78 5.92 23.24
N ARG A 36 -1.69 5.31 24.02
CA ARG A 36 -1.70 3.85 24.23
C ARG A 36 -1.88 3.11 22.91
N ARG A 37 -2.83 3.54 22.07
CA ARG A 37 -3.07 2.95 20.75
C ARG A 37 -1.89 3.16 19.82
N ALA A 38 -1.40 4.39 19.73
CA ALA A 38 -0.25 4.72 18.89
C ALA A 38 0.99 3.89 19.25
N ALA A 39 1.29 3.75 20.55
CA ALA A 39 2.38 2.91 21.02
C ALA A 39 2.14 1.42 20.71
N ALA A 40 0.91 0.92 20.89
CA ALA A 40 0.57 -0.46 20.59
C ALA A 40 0.67 -0.79 19.08
N SER A 41 0.35 0.17 18.22
CA SER A 41 0.42 0.04 16.75
C SER A 41 1.79 0.33 16.15
N PHE A 42 2.73 0.88 16.92
CA PHE A 42 4.05 1.21 16.40
C PHE A 42 4.83 -0.06 16.07
N ARG A 43 5.04 -0.31 14.77
CA ARG A 43 5.75 -1.45 14.21
C ARG A 43 6.70 -0.95 13.12
N PRO A 44 7.89 -0.47 13.48
CA PRO A 44 8.80 0.14 12.52
C PRO A 44 9.20 -0.84 11.40
N ASP A 45 9.47 -2.10 11.73
CA ASP A 45 9.99 -3.06 10.74
C ASP A 45 8.90 -3.72 9.87
N GLU A 46 7.68 -3.89 10.39
CA GLU A 46 6.59 -4.57 9.66
C GLU A 46 5.99 -3.69 8.57
N GLN A 47 5.98 -2.36 8.76
CA GLN A 47 5.42 -1.42 7.79
C GLN A 47 6.26 -1.35 6.50
N ASP A 48 7.59 -1.37 6.66
CA ASP A 48 8.52 -1.37 5.52
C ASP A 48 8.41 -2.67 4.72
N GLN A 49 8.33 -3.83 5.40
CA GLN A 49 8.16 -5.13 4.75
C GLN A 49 6.83 -5.27 4.00
N LEU A 50 5.73 -4.75 4.57
CA LEU A 50 4.43 -4.75 3.90
C LEU A 50 4.42 -3.87 2.65
N LEU A 51 5.06 -2.70 2.73
CA LEU A 51 5.19 -1.80 1.59
C LEU A 51 6.04 -2.42 0.49
N GLU A 52 7.17 -3.04 0.85
CA GLU A 52 8.06 -3.73 -0.08
C GLU A 52 7.32 -4.89 -0.80
N GLY A 53 6.59 -5.72 -0.05
CA GLY A 53 5.80 -6.80 -0.64
C GLY A 53 4.69 -6.31 -1.58
N LEU A 54 4.05 -5.17 -1.29
CA LEU A 54 3.06 -4.56 -2.19
C LEU A 54 3.71 -4.08 -3.51
N ILE A 55 4.90 -3.46 -3.42
CA ILE A 55 5.66 -3.00 -4.58
C ILE A 55 6.03 -4.19 -5.48
N GLU A 56 6.53 -5.29 -4.89
CA GLU A 56 6.85 -6.50 -5.64
C GLU A 56 5.64 -7.08 -6.37
N GLN A 57 4.49 -7.16 -5.69
CA GLN A 57 3.26 -7.65 -6.31
C GLN A 57 2.80 -6.76 -7.46
N MET A 58 2.90 -5.44 -7.30
CA MET A 58 2.56 -4.48 -8.36
C MET A 58 3.49 -4.65 -9.57
N LEU A 59 4.79 -4.78 -9.36
CA LEU A 59 5.76 -5.01 -10.45
C LEU A 59 5.45 -6.30 -11.21
N GLN A 60 5.18 -7.40 -10.50
CA GLN A 60 4.79 -8.66 -11.13
C GLN A 60 3.48 -8.56 -11.91
N ALA A 61 2.49 -7.83 -11.38
CA ALA A 61 1.22 -7.63 -12.07
C ALA A 61 1.40 -6.82 -13.35
N THR A 62 2.20 -5.75 -13.32
CA THR A 62 2.51 -4.94 -14.49
C THR A 62 3.26 -5.73 -15.55
N ASP A 63 4.28 -6.50 -15.17
CA ASP A 63 5.04 -7.37 -16.09
C ASP A 63 4.14 -8.43 -16.76
N ARG A 64 3.18 -9.01 -16.03
CA ARG A 64 2.17 -9.90 -16.63
C ARG A 64 1.24 -9.17 -17.60
N ALA A 65 0.83 -7.95 -17.28
CA ALA A 65 -0.03 -7.15 -18.13
C ALA A 65 0.69 -6.74 -19.43
N GLU A 66 1.95 -6.34 -19.34
CA GLU A 66 2.81 -6.02 -20.49
C GLU A 66 2.90 -7.21 -21.45
N ARG A 67 3.23 -8.41 -20.93
CA ARG A 67 3.28 -9.63 -21.76
C ARG A 67 1.95 -9.96 -22.41
N ALA A 68 0.84 -9.82 -21.68
CA ALA A 68 -0.49 -10.08 -22.24
C ALA A 68 -0.85 -9.10 -23.37
N ILE A 69 -0.39 -7.84 -23.27
CA ILE A 69 -0.57 -6.84 -24.34
C ILE A 69 0.28 -7.23 -25.55
N ASP A 70 1.55 -7.59 -25.35
CA ASP A 70 2.44 -8.01 -26.45
C ASP A 70 1.88 -9.25 -27.18
N ASP A 71 1.40 -10.25 -26.43
CA ASP A 71 0.77 -11.45 -26.98
C ASP A 71 -0.48 -11.10 -27.81
N ALA A 72 -1.31 -10.16 -27.32
CA ALA A 72 -2.50 -9.72 -28.03
C ALA A 72 -2.15 -8.98 -29.34
N ILE A 73 -1.13 -8.13 -29.32
CA ILE A 73 -0.63 -7.44 -30.52
C ILE A 73 -0.13 -8.47 -31.55
N ALA A 74 0.71 -9.41 -31.13
CA ALA A 74 1.24 -10.46 -32.01
C ALA A 74 0.12 -11.31 -32.63
N PHE A 75 -0.90 -11.65 -31.85
CA PHE A 75 -2.06 -12.38 -32.34
C PHE A 75 -2.84 -11.61 -33.41
N VAL A 76 -3.08 -10.31 -33.20
CA VAL A 76 -3.77 -9.44 -34.16
C VAL A 76 -2.96 -9.32 -35.46
N GLU A 77 -1.64 -9.14 -35.37
CA GLU A 77 -0.77 -9.08 -36.55
C GLU A 77 -0.79 -10.36 -37.37
N GLU A 78 -0.73 -11.53 -36.72
CA GLU A 78 -0.87 -12.83 -37.38
C GLU A 78 -2.27 -13.02 -37.98
N SER A 79 -3.32 -12.54 -37.32
CA SER A 79 -4.67 -12.55 -37.88
C SER A 79 -4.76 -11.69 -39.14
N ASN A 80 -4.21 -10.47 -39.11
CA ASN A 80 -4.21 -9.56 -40.25
C ASN A 80 -3.44 -10.15 -41.44
N ARG A 81 -2.29 -10.79 -41.21
CA ARG A 81 -1.54 -11.51 -42.25
C ARG A 81 -2.37 -12.61 -42.91
N ARG A 82 -3.09 -13.41 -42.12
CA ARG A 82 -3.99 -14.47 -42.63
C ARG A 82 -5.14 -13.91 -43.47
N ILE A 83 -5.78 -12.82 -43.02
CA ILE A 83 -6.86 -12.15 -43.76
C ILE A 83 -6.35 -11.65 -45.11
N GLN A 84 -5.20 -10.96 -45.12
CA GLN A 84 -4.63 -10.42 -46.35
C GLN A 84 -4.26 -11.51 -47.37
N ALA A 85 -3.77 -12.67 -46.91
CA ALA A 85 -3.50 -13.82 -47.77
C ALA A 85 -4.77 -14.39 -48.41
N LEU A 86 -5.89 -14.43 -47.67
CA LEU A 86 -7.19 -14.86 -48.21
C LEU A 86 -7.76 -13.86 -49.21
N GLU A 87 -7.60 -12.55 -48.94
CA GLU A 87 -8.08 -11.49 -49.84
C GLU A 87 -7.29 -11.41 -51.14
N THR A 88 -5.98 -11.67 -51.10
CA THR A 88 -5.11 -11.64 -52.30
C THR A 88 -5.13 -12.92 -53.12
N GLY A 89 -5.46 -14.08 -52.52
CA GLY A 89 -5.60 -15.37 -53.22
C GLY A 89 -6.98 -15.64 -53.83
N GLY A 90 -7.95 -14.74 -53.65
CA GLY A 90 -9.34 -14.87 -54.10
C GLY A 90 -9.65 -14.24 -55.48
N HIS A 91 -8.65 -14.03 -56.34
CA HIS A 91 -8.80 -13.51 -57.70
C HIS A 91 -8.23 -14.47 -58.74
#